data_AF-A0A1C0VMH6-F1
#
_entry.id   AF-A0A1C0VMH6-F1
#
_cell.length_a   1.000
_cell.length_b   1.000
_cell.length_c   1.000
_cell.angle_alpha   90.00
_cell.angle_beta   90.00
_cell.angle_gamma   90.00
#
_symmetry.space_group_name_H-M   'P 1'
#
loop_
_entity.id
_entity.type
_entity.pdbx_description
1 polymer ?
#
loop_
_entity_poly.entity_id
_entity_poly.type
_entity_poly.pdbx_seq_one_letter_code
_entity_poly.pdbx_strand_id
1 'polypeptide(L)' 'MSDKNSETTNNTWQPDPAWDYYTLWHELIHAKAKIDQVLNRMKEIEDATDNTDDEIRENLEPVREILNKTNEILTN' A
#
# COMPACT_ATOMS: atom_id res chain seq x y z
N MET A 1 22.72 25.11 1.19
CA MET A 1 21.25 25.12 1.27
C MET A 1 20.77 23.78 0.77
N SER A 2 19.97 23.16 1.62
CA SER A 2 19.60 21.76 1.67
C SER A 2 18.69 21.27 0.54
N ASP A 3 18.96 20.01 0.15
CA ASP A 3 18.02 18.93 -0.08
C ASP A 3 16.96 19.08 -1.19
N LYS A 4 17.28 18.56 -2.38
CA LYS A 4 16.27 17.96 -3.26
C LYS A 4 16.36 16.45 -3.14
N ASN A 5 15.56 15.95 -2.21
CA ASN A 5 15.32 14.54 -1.96
C ASN A 5 14.63 13.90 -3.18
N SER A 6 15.31 12.92 -3.76
CA SER A 6 14.82 11.72 -4.45
C SER A 6 13.50 11.84 -5.24
N GLU A 7 13.62 11.99 -6.55
CA GLU A 7 12.60 11.60 -7.52
C GLU A 7 12.41 10.07 -7.46
N THR A 8 11.49 9.62 -6.63
CA THR A 8 10.92 8.27 -6.75
C THR A 8 9.92 8.29 -7.92
N THR A 9 10.42 7.97 -9.10
CA THR A 9 9.66 7.54 -10.28
C THR A 9 8.55 6.53 -9.92
N ASN A 10 7.39 6.33 -10.58
CA ASN A 10 6.70 6.88 -11.75
C ASN A 10 5.42 6.01 -11.93
N ASN A 11 4.21 6.58 -11.88
CA ASN A 11 3.08 6.30 -12.80
C ASN A 11 1.81 7.03 -12.33
N THR A 12 1.53 8.17 -12.94
CA THR A 12 0.29 8.96 -12.78
C THR A 12 -0.85 8.45 -13.67
N TRP A 13 -0.78 7.19 -14.12
CA TRP A 13 -1.81 6.62 -14.98
C TRP A 13 -2.96 6.15 -14.10
N GLN A 14 -4.14 6.75 -14.29
CA GLN A 14 -5.38 6.39 -13.63
C GLN A 14 -6.39 5.94 -14.70
N PRO A 15 -7.08 4.80 -14.49
CA PRO A 15 -8.17 4.37 -15.37
C PRO A 15 -9.34 5.35 -15.33
N ASP A 16 -10.15 5.35 -16.39
CA ASP A 16 -11.38 6.15 -16.42
C ASP A 16 -12.33 5.73 -15.29
N PRO A 17 -12.90 6.66 -14.50
CA PRO A 17 -13.89 6.35 -13.47
C PRO A 17 -15.12 5.57 -13.96
N ALA A 18 -15.45 5.64 -15.24
CA ALA A 18 -16.52 4.88 -15.85
C ALA A 18 -16.16 3.42 -16.15
N TRP A 19 -14.90 3.02 -16.00
CA TRP A 19 -14.48 1.63 -16.21
C TRP A 19 -14.82 0.77 -15.01
N ASP A 20 -15.34 -0.44 -15.27
CA ASP A 20 -15.79 -1.36 -14.22
C ASP A 20 -14.70 -1.72 -13.21
N TYR A 21 -13.44 -1.68 -13.62
CA TYR A 21 -12.28 -1.99 -12.79
C TYR A 21 -11.66 -0.77 -12.08
N TYR A 22 -12.22 0.44 -12.27
CA TYR A 22 -11.70 1.66 -11.65
C TYR A 22 -11.63 1.57 -10.13
N THR A 23 -12.71 1.11 -9.50
CA THR A 23 -12.78 0.98 -8.04
C THR A 23 -11.74 -0.01 -7.54
N LEU A 24 -11.59 -1.15 -8.23
CA LEU A 24 -10.60 -2.17 -7.89
C LEU A 24 -9.17 -1.63 -8.00
N TRP A 25 -8.86 -0.93 -9.10
CA TRP A 25 -7.57 -0.28 -9.29
C TRP A 25 -7.28 0.73 -8.17
N HIS A 26 -8.26 1.54 -7.80
CA HIS A 26 -8.10 2.53 -6.75
C HIS A 26 -7.84 1.87 -5.39
N GLU A 27 -8.61 0.84 -5.03
CA GLU A 27 -8.36 0.03 -3.81
C GLU A 27 -6.94 -0.55 -3.78
N LEU A 28 -6.44 -1.06 -4.91
CA LEU A 28 -5.06 -1.59 -5.03
C LEU A 28 -3.97 -0.52 -4.90
N ILE A 29 -4.21 0.69 -5.40
CA ILE A 29 -3.28 1.81 -5.21
C ILE A 29 -3.18 2.20 -3.73
N HIS A 30 -4.32 2.25 -3.02
CA HIS A 30 -4.32 2.49 -1.57
C HIS A 30 -3.60 1.38 -0.81
N ALA A 31 -3.84 0.13 -1.17
CA ALA A 31 -3.14 -1.02 -0.60
C ALA A 31 -1.62 -0.92 -0.80
N LYS A 32 -1.17 -0.57 -2.01
CA LYS A 32 0.25 -0.35 -2.30
C LYS A 32 0.85 0.77 -1.45
N ALA A 33 0.17 1.91 -1.36
CA ALA A 33 0.65 3.05 -0.56
C ALA A 33 0.81 2.67 0.92
N LYS A 34 -0.12 1.86 1.46
CA LYS A 34 -0.07 1.36 2.82
C LYS A 34 1.10 0.38 3.04
N ILE A 35 1.35 -0.52 2.09
CA ILE A 35 2.53 -1.39 2.12
C ILE A 35 3.81 -0.56 2.11
N ASP A 36 3.91 0.44 1.24
CA ASP A 36 5.09 1.30 1.16
C ASP A 36 5.34 2.06 2.47
N GLN A 37 4.27 2.53 3.15
CA GLN A 37 4.36 3.12 4.48
C GLN A 37 4.91 2.15 5.52
N VAL A 38 4.39 0.92 5.56
CA VAL A 38 4.84 -0.12 6.49
C VAL A 38 6.30 -0.50 6.22
N LEU A 39 6.69 -0.62 4.96
CA LEU A 39 8.08 -0.91 4.58
C LEU A 39 9.03 0.22 4.99
N ASN A 40 8.62 1.48 4.85
CA ASN A 40 9.43 2.60 5.33
C ASN A 40 9.53 2.61 6.85
N ARG A 41 8.43 2.32 7.55
CA ARG A 41 8.43 2.18 9.00
C ARG A 41 9.40 1.09 9.45
N MET A 42 9.36 -0.09 8.83
CA MET A 42 10.30 -1.20 9.07
C MET A 42 11.76 -0.80 8.87
N LYS A 43 12.07 0.05 7.88
CA LYS A 43 13.44 0.55 7.66
C LYS A 43 13.91 1.52 8.76
N GLU A 44 12.99 2.24 9.39
CA GLU A 44 13.29 3.22 10.44
C GLU A 44 13.39 2.60 11.84
N ILE A 45 12.92 1.36 12.01
CA ILE A 45 12.98 0.64 13.28
C ILE A 45 14.38 0.06 13.44
N GLU A 46 15.12 0.57 14.44
CA GLU A 46 16.44 0.05 14.82
C GLU A 46 16.32 -1.21 15.68
N ASP A 47 15.41 -1.20 16.65
CA ASP A 47 15.09 -2.33 17.52
C ASP A 47 13.62 -2.70 17.38
N ALA A 48 13.34 -3.90 16.86
CA ALA A 48 11.98 -4.43 16.78
C ALA A 48 11.50 -4.87 18.16
N THR A 49 10.25 -4.52 18.48
CA THR A 49 9.57 -4.92 19.72
C THR A 49 8.22 -5.53 19.39
N ASP A 50 7.63 -6.27 20.32
CA ASP A 50 6.28 -6.83 20.16
C ASP A 50 5.24 -5.75 19.79
N ASN A 51 5.38 -4.54 20.36
CA ASN A 51 4.52 -3.40 20.04
C ASN A 51 4.69 -2.92 18.59
N THR A 52 5.90 -3.03 18.06
CA THR A 52 6.21 -2.69 16.67
C THR A 52 5.63 -3.71 15.70
N ASP A 53 5.65 -4.99 16.08
CA ASP A 53 5.02 -6.06 15.31
C ASP A 53 3.50 -5.93 15.28
N ASP A 54 2.89 -5.56 16.40
CA ASP A 54 1.46 -5.29 16.49
C ASP A 54 1.07 -4.07 15.64
N GLU A 55 1.84 -2.97 15.71
CA GLU A 55 1.66 -1.78 14.86
C GLU A 55 1.72 -2.15 13.36
N ILE A 56 2.71 -2.94 12.96
CA ILE A 56 2.87 -3.40 11.58
C ILE A 56 1.68 -4.26 11.15
N ARG A 57 1.24 -5.19 12.01
CA ARG A 57 0.14 -6.11 11.72
C ARG A 57 -1.18 -5.36 11.54
N GLU A 58 -1.49 -4.43 12.44
CA GLU A 58 -2.69 -3.59 12.34
C GLU A 58 -2.70 -2.77 11.04
N ASN A 59 -1.54 -2.26 10.63
CA ASN A 59 -1.43 -1.49 9.38
C ASN A 59 -1.59 -2.35 8.11
N LEU A 60 -1.30 -3.65 8.19
CA LEU A 60 -1.38 -4.58 7.05
C LEU A 60 -2.71 -5.34 6.95
N GLU A 61 -3.53 -5.41 8.01
CA GLU A 61 -4.84 -6.06 7.94
C GLU A 61 -5.78 -5.48 6.86
N PRO A 62 -5.94 -4.16 6.73
CA PRO A 62 -6.75 -3.58 5.66
C PRO A 62 -6.24 -3.94 4.25
N VAL A 63 -4.92 -4.06 4.09
CA VAL A 63 -4.29 -4.47 2.82
C VAL A 63 -4.65 -5.92 2.49
N ARG A 64 -4.59 -6.80 3.49
CA ARG A 64 -4.96 -8.21 3.35
C ARG A 64 -6.41 -8.37 2.90
N GLU A 65 -7.34 -7.60 3.48
CA GLU A 65 -8.75 -7.63 3.09
C GLU A 65 -8.94 -7.22 1.61
N ILE A 66 -8.31 -6.12 1.18
CA ILE A 66 -8.36 -5.65 -0.21
C ILE A 66 -7.83 -6.72 -1.18
N LEU A 67 -6.70 -7.36 -0.84
CA LEU A 67 -6.09 -8.38 -1.70
C LEU A 67 -6.94 -9.65 -1.79
N ASN A 68 -7.55 -10.09 -0.67
CA ASN A 68 -8.46 -11.24 -0.67
C ASN A 68 -9.69 -10.97 -1.55
N LYS A 69 -10.33 -9.81 -1.36
CA LYS A 69 -11.47 -9.38 -2.18
C LYS A 69 -11.11 -9.29 -3.66
N THR A 70 -9.93 -8.76 -3.98
CA THR A 70 -9.41 -8.70 -5.35
C THR A 70 -9.25 -10.11 -5.94
N ASN A 71 -8.68 -11.03 -5.17
CA ASN A 71 -8.49 -12.41 -5.60
C ASN A 71 -9.83 -13.10 -5.86
N GLU A 72 -10.85 -12.88 -5.02
CA GLU A 72 -12.21 -13.39 -5.24
C GLU A 72 -12.84 -12.83 -6.52
N ILE A 73 -12.63 -11.54 -6.83
CA ILE A 73 -13.16 -10.92 -8.06
C ILE A 73 -12.46 -11.48 -9.31
N LEU A 74 -11.16 -11.76 -9.25
CA LEU A 74 -10.38 -12.21 -10.40
C LEU A 74 -10.45 -13.73 -10.66
N THR A 75 -10.87 -14.52 -9.66
CA THR A 75 -10.90 -15.99 -9.75
C THR A 75 -12.31 -16.55 -9.96
N ASN A 76 -13.36 -15.72 -9.86
CA ASN A 76 -14.74 -16.07 -10.21
C ASN A 76 -15.08 -15.65 -11.65
#